data_AF-A0A7J4US93-F1
#
_entry.id   AF-A0A7J4US93-F1
#
_cell.length_a   1.000
_cell.length_b   1.000
_cell.length_c   1.000
_cell.angle_alpha   90.00
_cell.angle_beta   90.00
_cell.angle_gamma   90.00
#
_symmetry.space_group_name_H-M   'P 1'
#
loop_
_entity.id
_entity.type
_entity.pdbx_description
1 polymer ?
#
loop_
_entity_poly.entity_id
_entity_poly.type
_entity_poly.pdbx_seq_one_letter_code
_entity_poly.pdbx_strand_id
1 'polypeptide(L)'
;MSRDVLIDNIISMLLDAGFIVSERCVIRPKSFDIAARREEQIFLIKVLGNVDAFNRDTGMAMQDLGIHLSAKPLVISLHTRDKKLEPGVVYLRHGVPVISPDTAY
;
A
#
# COMPACT_ATOMS: atom_id res chain seq x y z
N MET A 1 -12.99 -7.39 8.93
CA MET A 1 -13.07 -6.34 7.88
C MET A 1 -12.72 -6.98 6.55
N SER A 2 -13.51 -6.75 5.49
CA SER A 2 -13.14 -7.25 4.17
C SER A 2 -11.98 -6.42 3.61
N ARG A 3 -11.21 -7.00 2.69
CA ARG A 3 -10.12 -6.27 2.03
C ARG A 3 -10.63 -5.02 1.29
N ASP A 4 -11.82 -5.09 0.70
CA ASP A 4 -12.41 -3.95 -0.01
C ASP A 4 -12.76 -2.81 0.93
N VAL A 5 -13.29 -3.10 2.13
CA VAL A 5 -13.54 -2.07 3.16
C VAL A 5 -12.22 -1.45 3.64
N LEU A 6 -11.16 -2.25 3.79
CA LEU A 6 -9.85 -1.71 4.16
C LEU A 6 -9.31 -0.75 3.08
N ILE A 7 -9.47 -1.10 1.80
CA ILE A 7 -9.08 -0.22 0.69
C ILE A 7 -9.93 1.06 0.70
N ASP A 8 -11.24 0.97 0.93
CA ASP A 8 -12.12 2.14 0.98
C ASP A 8 -11.69 3.11 2.08
N ASN A 9 -11.41 2.58 3.28
CA ASN A 9 -10.93 3.41 4.39
C ASN A 9 -9.61 4.11 4.06
N ILE A 10 -8.67 3.40 3.42
CA ILE A 10 -7.39 3.99 2.99
C ILE A 10 -7.61 5.07 1.92
N ILE A 11 -8.52 4.85 0.97
CA ILE A 11 -8.86 5.85 -0.04
C ILE A 11 -9.42 7.11 0.65
N SER A 12 -10.37 6.97 1.57
CA SER A 12 -10.94 8.10 2.30
C SER A 12 -9.85 8.87 3.06
N MET A 13 -8.99 8.19 3.81
CA MET A 13 -7.88 8.84 4.53
C MET A 13 -6.93 9.60 3.60
N LEU A 14 -6.61 9.04 2.43
CA LEU A 14 -5.75 9.71 1.45
C LEU A 14 -6.43 10.95 0.86
N LEU A 15 -7.73 10.87 0.53
CA LEU A 15 -8.51 12.00 0.03
C LEU A 15 -8.57 13.13 1.08
N ASP A 16 -8.85 12.79 2.34
CA ASP A 16 -8.87 13.74 3.46
C ASP A 16 -7.50 14.40 3.68
N ALA A 17 -6.41 13.67 3.42
CA ALA A 17 -5.03 14.18 3.47
C ALA A 17 -4.60 14.98 2.21
N GLY A 18 -5.54 15.26 1.29
CA GLY A 18 -5.33 16.08 0.10
C GLY A 18 -4.66 15.36 -1.07
N PHE A 19 -4.67 14.02 -1.09
CA PHE A 19 -4.21 13.26 -2.25
C PHE A 19 -5.31 13.18 -3.32
N ILE A 20 -4.89 13.18 -4.59
CA ILE A 20 -5.70 12.66 -5.69
C ILE A 20 -5.46 11.16 -5.76
N VAL A 21 -6.52 10.35 -5.68
CA VAL A 21 -6.43 8.89 -5.66
C VAL A 21 -7.00 8.32 -6.96
N SER A 22 -6.34 7.32 -7.55
CA SER A 22 -6.80 6.63 -8.75
C SER A 22 -8.03 5.76 -8.48
N GLU A 23 -8.70 5.33 -9.53
CA GLU A 23 -9.59 4.17 -9.42
C GLU A 23 -8.84 2.93 -8.91
N ARG A 24 -9.59 2.00 -8.32
CA ARG A 24 -9.05 0.71 -7.88
C ARG A 24 -8.57 -0.09 -9.09
N CYS A 25 -7.35 -0.61 -9.03
CA CYS A 25 -6.89 -1.57 -10.01
C CYS A 25 -7.68 -2.89 -9.81
N VAL A 26 -8.55 -3.27 -10.74
CA VAL A 26 -9.37 -4.49 -10.62
C VAL A 26 -8.83 -5.68 -11.42
N ILE A 27 -7.89 -5.43 -12.34
CA ILE A 27 -7.28 -6.44 -13.20
C ILE A 27 -6.34 -7.33 -12.39
N ARG A 28 -6.25 -8.63 -12.74
CA ARG A 28 -5.37 -9.60 -12.08
C ARG A 28 -4.47 -10.30 -13.11
N PRO A 29 -3.20 -10.61 -12.77
CA PRO A 29 -2.51 -10.23 -11.53
C PRO A 29 -2.22 -8.72 -11.47
N LYS A 30 -2.14 -8.15 -10.27
CA LYS A 30 -1.82 -6.72 -10.05
C LYS A 30 -0.75 -6.52 -8.98
N SER A 31 0.15 -5.58 -9.23
CA SER A 31 1.22 -5.22 -8.31
C SER A 31 0.70 -4.41 -7.11
N PHE A 32 -0.10 -3.37 -7.37
CA PHE A 32 -0.68 -2.47 -6.36
C PHE A 32 -2.22 -2.38 -6.49
N ASP A 33 -2.90 -1.82 -5.48
CA ASP A 33 -4.36 -1.67 -5.47
C ASP A 33 -4.82 -0.28 -5.93
N ILE A 34 -4.11 0.77 -5.53
CA ILE A 34 -4.40 2.17 -5.86
C ILE A 34 -3.09 2.94 -6.08
N ALA A 35 -3.15 4.00 -6.87
CA ALA A 35 -2.12 5.03 -6.91
C ALA A 35 -2.66 6.30 -6.22
N ALA A 36 -1.80 7.02 -5.51
CA ALA A 36 -2.15 8.27 -4.86
C ALA A 36 -1.09 9.34 -5.15
N ARG A 37 -1.51 10.55 -5.47
CA ARG A 37 -0.61 11.67 -5.75
C ARG A 37 -0.94 12.89 -4.91
N ARG A 38 0.08 13.49 -4.31
CA ARG A 38 0.02 14.83 -3.73
C ARG A 38 1.26 15.59 -4.16
N GLU A 39 1.05 16.72 -4.85
CA GLU A 39 2.13 17.48 -5.49
C GLU A 39 2.99 16.56 -6.39
N GLU A 40 4.31 16.53 -6.18
CA GLU A 40 5.25 15.68 -6.92
C GLU A 40 5.35 14.26 -6.35
N GLN A 41 4.72 13.98 -5.21
CA GLN A 41 4.79 12.67 -4.56
C GLN A 41 3.72 11.74 -5.12
N ILE A 42 4.15 10.68 -5.80
CA ILE A 42 3.29 9.59 -6.27
C ILE A 42 3.57 8.35 -5.42
N PHE A 43 2.53 7.68 -4.95
CA PHE A 43 2.60 6.40 -4.24
C PHE A 43 1.88 5.31 -5.03
N LEU A 44 2.49 4.13 -5.09
CA LEU A 44 1.85 2.89 -5.54
C LEU A 44 1.54 2.04 -4.32
N ILE A 45 0.27 1.92 -3.95
CA ILE A 45 -0.14 1.38 -2.64
C ILE A 45 -0.76 0.00 -2.81
N LYS A 46 -0.17 -0.99 -2.14
CA LYS A 46 -0.70 -2.34 -1.99
C LYS A 46 -1.34 -2.49 -0.62
N VAL A 47 -2.55 -3.05 -0.57
CA VAL A 47 -3.34 -3.21 0.65
C VAL A 47 -3.60 -4.70 0.91
N LEU A 48 -3.16 -5.17 2.09
CA LEU A 48 -3.27 -6.56 2.51
C LEU A 48 -3.72 -6.65 3.96
N GLY A 49 -4.67 -7.53 4.29
CA GLY A 49 -4.95 -7.83 5.71
C GLY A 49 -3.74 -8.44 6.40
N ASN A 50 -3.21 -9.51 5.79
CA ASN A 50 -2.00 -10.19 6.22
C ASN A 50 -0.83 -9.87 5.28
N VAL A 51 0.22 -9.21 5.79
CA VAL A 51 1.44 -8.90 5.02
C VAL A 51 2.15 -10.16 4.53
N ASP A 52 1.90 -11.33 5.14
CA ASP A 52 2.48 -12.60 4.69
C ASP A 52 2.09 -13.03 3.28
N ALA A 53 0.98 -12.50 2.77
CA ALA A 53 0.57 -12.68 1.38
C ALA A 53 1.39 -11.83 0.39
N PHE A 54 2.20 -10.87 0.87
CA PHE A 54 3.09 -10.10 0.02
C PHE A 54 4.31 -10.94 -0.34
N ASN A 55 4.45 -11.27 -1.62
CA ASN A 55 5.52 -12.12 -2.13
C ASN A 55 6.62 -11.32 -2.84
N ARG A 56 7.75 -12.00 -3.08
CA ARG A 56 8.93 -11.39 -3.69
C ARG A 56 8.65 -10.83 -5.07
N ASP A 57 7.93 -11.57 -5.92
CA ASP A 57 7.65 -11.16 -7.30
C ASP A 57 6.85 -9.87 -7.36
N THR A 58 5.83 -9.74 -6.51
CA THR A 58 5.04 -8.49 -6.38
C THR A 58 5.90 -7.36 -5.86
N GLY A 59 6.77 -7.62 -4.87
CA GLY A 59 7.69 -6.62 -4.32
C GLY A 59 8.71 -6.11 -5.34
N MET A 60 9.27 -6.99 -6.16
CA MET A 60 10.17 -6.62 -7.26
C MET A 60 9.43 -5.81 -8.31
N ALA A 61 8.27 -6.28 -8.78
CA ALA A 61 7.46 -5.57 -9.76
C ALA A 61 7.02 -4.17 -9.25
N MET A 62 6.71 -4.01 -7.96
CA MET A 62 6.38 -2.71 -7.39
C MET A 62 7.59 -1.77 -7.34
N GLN A 63 8.80 -2.28 -7.05
CA GLN A 63 10.02 -1.48 -7.10
C GLN A 63 10.33 -1.03 -8.53
N ASP A 64 10.22 -1.94 -9.50
CA ASP A 64 10.42 -1.63 -10.92
C ASP A 64 9.42 -0.57 -11.39
N LEU A 65 8.13 -0.74 -11.08
CA LEU A 65 7.11 0.26 -11.40
C LEU A 65 7.40 1.60 -10.71
N GLY A 66 7.89 1.58 -9.46
CA GLY A 66 8.29 2.78 -8.75
C GLY A 66 9.38 3.56 -9.48
N ILE A 67 10.41 2.87 -9.98
CA ILE A 67 11.48 3.48 -10.78
C ILE A 67 10.92 4.09 -12.08
N HIS A 68 10.18 3.31 -12.85
CA HIS A 68 9.70 3.74 -14.18
C HIS A 68 8.66 4.86 -14.11
N LEU A 69 7.87 4.91 -13.03
CA LEU A 69 6.81 5.90 -12.86
C LEU A 69 7.21 7.05 -11.92
N SER A 70 8.47 7.08 -11.46
CA SER A 70 8.92 8.02 -10.41
C SER A 70 7.99 8.02 -9.18
N ALA A 71 7.55 6.83 -8.78
CA ALA A 71 6.60 6.61 -7.71
C ALA A 71 7.21 5.81 -6.55
N LYS A 72 6.67 6.01 -5.35
CA LYS A 72 7.10 5.35 -4.12
C LYS A 72 6.21 4.14 -3.85
N PRO A 73 6.71 2.90 -3.93
CA PRO A 73 5.92 1.73 -3.57
C PRO A 73 5.70 1.68 -2.05
N LEU A 74 4.50 1.32 -1.62
CA LEU A 74 4.11 1.22 -0.21
C LEU A 74 3.14 0.04 -0.01
N VAL A 75 3.32 -0.72 1.06
CA VAL A 75 2.33 -1.68 1.53
C VAL A 75 1.66 -1.15 2.79
N ILE A 76 0.34 -1.17 2.81
CA ILE A 76 -0.45 -0.94 4.01
C ILE A 76 -1.05 -2.27 4.44
N SER A 77 -0.79 -2.69 5.68
CA SER A 77 -1.27 -3.97 6.19
C SER A 77 -1.63 -3.94 7.68
N LEU A 78 -2.53 -4.84 8.10
CA LEU A 78 -3.00 -4.87 9.48
C LEU A 78 -2.14 -5.76 10.37
N HIS A 79 -1.67 -6.88 9.85
CA HIS A 79 -0.99 -7.90 10.65
C HIS A 79 -0.07 -8.79 9.82
N THR A 80 0.79 -9.51 10.52
CA THR A 80 1.44 -10.75 10.09
C THR A 80 0.55 -11.95 10.48
N ARG A 81 0.99 -13.18 10.24
CA ARG A 81 0.34 -14.37 10.78
C ARG A 81 0.19 -14.34 12.30
N ASP A 82 1.17 -13.80 13.01
CA ASP A 82 1.30 -13.97 14.46
C ASP A 82 0.91 -12.71 15.25
N LYS A 83 1.06 -11.52 14.67
CA LYS A 83 0.85 -10.25 15.37
C LYS A 83 0.39 -9.12 14.47
N LYS A 84 -0.31 -8.14 15.06
CA LYS A 84 -0.63 -6.86 14.41
C LYS A 84 0.65 -6.07 14.09
N LEU A 85 0.61 -5.26 13.04
CA LEU A 85 1.66 -4.29 12.79
C LEU A 85 1.53 -3.13 13.78
N GLU A 86 2.64 -2.70 14.36
CA GLU A 86 2.66 -1.64 15.36
C GLU A 86 2.44 -0.27 14.71
N PRO A 87 1.54 0.59 15.24
CA PRO A 87 1.43 1.99 14.81
C PRO A 87 2.75 2.74 14.98
N GLY A 88 3.12 3.57 14.01
CA GLY A 88 4.35 4.37 14.03
C GLY A 88 5.60 3.62 13.59
N VAL A 89 5.49 2.33 13.22
CA VAL A 89 6.62 1.50 12.82
C VAL A 89 6.62 1.24 11.31
N VAL A 90 7.76 1.48 10.67
CA VAL A 90 8.00 1.12 9.28
C VAL A 90 8.75 -0.21 9.23
N TYR A 91 8.09 -1.23 8.70
CA TYR A 91 8.72 -2.51 8.38
C TYR A 91 9.20 -2.50 6.92
N LEU A 92 10.06 -3.45 6.56
CA LEU A 92 10.52 -3.62 5.19
C LEU A 92 10.26 -5.06 4.74
N ARG A 93 9.61 -5.25 3.59
CA ARG A 93 9.40 -6.57 3.02
C ARG A 93 9.60 -6.56 1.52
N HIS A 94 10.47 -7.44 1.04
CA HIS A 94 10.83 -7.52 -0.39
C HIS A 94 11.24 -6.17 -1.00
N GLY A 95 11.92 -5.32 -0.23
CA GLY A 95 12.34 -3.98 -0.67
C GLY A 95 11.26 -2.90 -0.65
N VAL A 96 10.02 -3.23 -0.24
CA VAL A 96 8.92 -2.27 -0.14
C VAL A 96 8.61 -1.97 1.33
N PRO A 97 8.52 -0.68 1.73
CA PRO A 97 8.07 -0.30 3.07
C PRO A 97 6.67 -0.82 3.37
N VAL A 98 6.44 -1.28 4.59
CA VAL A 98 5.15 -1.76 5.10
C VAL A 98 4.80 -1.00 6.37
N ILE A 99 3.60 -0.44 6.43
CA ILE A 99 3.07 0.26 7.61
C ILE A 99 1.68 -0.24 7.98
N SER A 100 1.28 -0.02 9.23
CA SER A 100 -0.12 -0.13 9.62
C SER A 100 -0.92 1.10 9.12
N PRO A 101 -2.22 0.97 8.81
CA PRO A 101 -3.08 2.13 8.57
C PRO A 101 -3.03 3.13 9.73
N ASP A 102 -2.94 2.62 10.96
CA ASP A 102 -2.86 3.38 12.20
C ASP A 102 -1.55 4.18 12.33
N THR A 103 -0.62 4.09 11.39
CA THR A 103 0.59 4.95 11.34
C THR A 103 0.30 6.30 10.69
N ALA A 104 -0.81 6.44 9.97
CA ALA A 104 -1.17 7.65 9.20
C ALA A 104 -2.05 8.63 10.00
N TYR A 105 -1.80 8.78 11.31
CA TYR A 105 -2.50 9.72 12.20
C TYR A 105 -2.19 11.20 11.93
#